data_AF-A0A392RZI1-F1
#
_entry.id   AF-A0A392RZI1-F1
#
_cell.length_a   1.000
_cell.length_b   1.000
_cell.length_c   1.000
_cell.angle_alpha   90.00
_cell.angle_beta   90.00
_cell.angle_gamma   90.00
#
_symmetry.space_group_name_H-M   'P 1'
#
loop_
_entity.id
_entity.type
_entity.pdbx_description
1 polymer ?
#
loop_
_entity_poly.entity_id
_entity_poly.type
_entity_poly.pdbx_seq_one_letter_code
_entity_poly.pdbx_strand_id
1 'polypeptide(L)' 'MCIDYRRLNSATRKDHFLLPFMDQMLERHAGQAYYCFLDGYSGYNQIVVDPADLPTLECSTSGWLCLIP' A
#
# COMPACT_ATOMS: atom_id res chain seq x y z
N MET A 1 -6.72 -5.78 14.48
CA MET A 1 -7.49 -4.59 14.09
C MET A 1 -7.51 -4.55 12.56
N CYS A 2 -8.68 -4.54 11.92
CA CYS A 2 -8.81 -4.55 10.46
C CYS A 2 -9.66 -3.36 10.05
N ILE A 3 -9.14 -2.52 9.15
CA ILE A 3 -9.81 -1.33 8.64
C ILE A 3 -10.40 -1.68 7.27
N ASP A 4 -11.67 -1.35 7.03
CA ASP A 4 -12.33 -1.62 5.76
C ASP A 4 -11.97 -0.55 4.72
N TYR A 5 -11.02 -0.88 3.85
CA TYR A 5 -10.54 0.00 2.78
C TYR A 5 -11.33 -0.13 1.47
N ARG A 6 -12.42 -0.92 1.40
CA ARG A 6 -13.11 -1.17 0.12
C ARG A 6 -13.66 0.11 -0.51
N ARG A 7 -14.23 1.00 0.32
CA ARG A 7 -14.74 2.30 -0.13
C ARG A 7 -13.60 3.22 -0.56
N LEU A 8 -12.53 3.29 0.23
CA LEU A 8 -11.35 4.09 -0.09
C LEU A 8 -10.70 3.66 -1.41
N ASN A 9 -10.45 2.37 -1.60
CA ASN A 9 -9.83 1.83 -2.81
C ASN A 9 -10.65 2.07 -4.09
N SER A 10 -11.96 2.31 -3.98
CA SER A 10 -12.80 2.70 -5.12
C SER A 10 -12.76 4.20 -5.44
N ALA A 11 -12.54 5.04 -4.42
CA ALA A 11 -12.43 6.49 -4.57
C ALA A 11 -11.02 6.92 -5.01
N THR A 12 -9.99 6.16 -4.62
CA THR A 12 -8.59 6.45 -4.95
C THR A 12 -8.25 6.00 -6.37
N ARG A 13 -7.62 6.89 -7.15
CA ARG A 13 -7.06 6.54 -8.47
C ARG A 13 -5.90 5.56 -8.27
N LYS A 14 -5.94 4.40 -8.94
CA LYS A 14 -4.83 3.45 -8.94
C LYS A 14 -3.63 4.08 -9.64
N ASP A 15 -2.50 4.16 -8.94
CA ASP A 15 -1.25 4.51 -9.56
C ASP A 15 -0.77 3.36 -10.45
N HIS A 16 -0.25 3.68 -11.63
CA HIS A 16 0.29 2.70 -12.58
C HIS A 16 1.78 2.46 -12.33
N PHE A 17 2.16 2.32 -11.05
CA PHE A 17 3.49 1.84 -10.73
C PHE A 17 3.54 0.35 -11.07
N LEU A 18 4.14 0.02 -12.22
CA LEU A 18 4.41 -1.35 -12.58
C LEU A 18 5.43 -1.88 -11.57
N LEU A 19 5.00 -2.77 -10.69
CA LEU A 19 5.93 -3.58 -9.92
C LEU A 19 6.90 -4.24 -10.91
N PRO A 20 8.22 -4.10 -10.74
CA PRO A 20 9.16 -4.77 -11.61
C PRO A 20 8.83 -6.26 -11.60
N PHE A 21 8.77 -6.83 -12.80
CA PHE A 21 8.35 -8.21 -12.99
C PHE A 21 9.23 -9.12 -12.14
N MET A 22 8.62 -9.84 -11.18
CA MET A 22 9.34 -10.63 -10.17
C MET A 22 10.31 -11.63 -10.82
N ASP A 23 9.92 -12.21 -11.96
CA ASP A 23 10.74 -13.19 -12.66
C ASP A 23 12.04 -12.57 -13.19
N GLN A 24 12.02 -11.31 -13.63
CA GLN A 24 13.23 -10.59 -14.08
C GLN A 24 14.20 -10.33 -12.93
N MET A 25 13.68 -10.06 -11.73
CA MET A 25 14.51 -9.91 -10.54
C MET A 25 15.07 -11.25 -10.06
N LEU A 26 14.28 -12.32 -10.15
CA LEU A 26 14.67 -13.67 -9.75
C LEU A 26 15.73 -14.26 -10.68
N GLU A 27 15.60 -14.05 -11.99
CA GLU A 27 16.54 -14.51 -13.01
C GLU A 27 17.94 -13.88 -12.84
N ARG A 28 18.02 -12.64 -12.33
CA ARG A 28 19.30 -12.01 -11.94
C ARG A 28 19.93 -12.62 -10.67
N HIS A 29 19.15 -13.29 -9.84
CA HIS A 29 19.63 -13.94 -8.60
C HIS A 29 19.84 -15.45 -8.75
N ALA A 30 19.44 -16.04 -9.88
CA ALA A 30 19.65 -17.45 -10.21
C ALA A 30 21.15 -17.72 -10.43
N GLY A 31 21.87 -17.99 -9.33
CA GLY A 31 23.32 -18.21 -9.33
C GLY A 31 24.02 -17.82 -8.02
N GLN A 32 23.32 -17.14 -7.12
CA GLN A 32 23.81 -16.84 -5.77
C GLN A 32 23.59 -18.07 -4.86
N ALA A 33 24.62 -18.46 -4.10
CA ALA A 33 24.56 -19.63 -3.20
C ALA A 33 23.75 -19.36 -1.90
N TYR A 34 23.51 -18.09 -1.57
CA TYR A 34 22.79 -17.65 -0.37
C TYR A 34 21.88 -16.48 -0.72
N TYR A 35 20.61 -16.54 -0.28
CA TYR A 35 19.64 -15.47 -0.45
C TYR A 35 18.93 -15.21 0.88
N CYS A 36 18.82 -13.93 1.26
CA CYS A 36 18.07 -13.49 2.43
C CYS A 36 16.84 -12.72 1.95
N PHE A 37 15.64 -13.24 2.26
CA PHE A 37 14.39 -12.53 1.99
C PHE A 37 14.11 -11.56 3.15
N LEU A 38 14.08 -10.27 2.86
CA LEU A 38 13.61 -9.25 3.81
C LEU A 38 12.12 -9.04 3.57
N ASP A 39 11.33 -9.41 4.58
CA ASP A 39 9.90 -9.19 4.60
C ASP A 39 9.59 -7.74 4.99
N GLY A 40 8.97 -7.01 4.07
CA GLY A 40 8.47 -5.65 4.27
C GLY A 40 7.04 -5.57 4.83
N TYR A 41 6.57 -6.57 5.58
CA TYR A 41 5.18 -6.67 6.08
C TYR A 41 4.68 -5.40 6.77
N SER A 42 5.56 -4.70 7.49
CA SER A 42 5.26 -3.44 8.16
C SER A 42 5.73 -2.19 7.41
N GLY A 43 6.22 -2.34 6.17
CA GLY A 43 6.74 -1.25 5.35
C GLY A 43 5.70 -0.16 5.10
N TYR A 44 4.44 -0.53 4.93
CA TYR A 44 3.34 0.42 4.76
C TYR A 44 3.15 1.37 5.95
N ASN A 45 3.50 0.95 7.16
CA ASN A 45 3.36 1.77 8.37
C ASN A 45 4.57 2.70 8.61
N GLN A 46 5.62 2.57 7.80
CA GLN A 46 6.82 3.42 7.88
C GLN A 46 6.79 4.55 6.84
N ILE A 47 5.92 4.43 5.83
CA ILE A 47 5.73 5.45 4.81
C ILE A 47 4.87 6.57 5.39
N VAL A 48 5.43 7.78 5.41
CA VAL A 48 4.69 8.97 5.84
C VAL A 48 3.64 9.29 4.79
N VAL A 49 2.38 9.37 5.23
CA VAL A 49 1.27 9.80 4.39
C VAL A 49 1.32 11.32 4.23
N ASP A 50 1.03 11.82 3.03
CA ASP A 50 0.88 13.25 2.80
C ASP A 50 -0.23 13.81 3.72
N PRO A 51 0.02 14.90 4.46
CA PRO A 51 -0.98 15.49 5.34
C PRO A 51 -2.29 15.86 4.64
N ALA A 52 -2.29 16.08 3.32
CA ALA A 52 -3.50 16.34 2.53
C ALA A 52 -4.41 15.10 2.37
N ASP A 53 -3.86 13.88 2.47
CA ASP A 53 -4.57 12.62 2.28
C ASP A 53 -5.01 11.96 3.60
N LEU A 54 -4.50 12.44 4.74
CA LEU A 54 -4.97 12.08 6.09
C LEU A 54 -6.50 12.16 6.28
N PRO A 55 -7.20 13.26 5.89
CA PRO A 55 -8.65 13.35 6.09
C PRO A 55 -9.42 12.28 5.30
N THR A 56 -8.90 11.83 4.16
CA THR A 56 -9.50 10.77 3.34
C THR A 56 -9.39 9.41 4.05
N LEU A 57 -8.29 9.16 4.75
CA LEU A 57 -8.10 7.97 5.59
C LEU A 57 -8.99 8.00 6.85
N GLU A 58 -9.18 9.18 7.45
CA GLU A 58 -10.05 9.39 8.62
C GLU A 58 -11.55 9.25 8.29
N CYS A 59 -11.99 9.67 7.09
CA CYS A 59 -13.37 9.45 6.62
C CYS A 59 -13.72 7.95 6.54
N SER A 60 -12.72 7.09 6.30
CA SER A 60 -12.91 5.64 6.24
C SER A 60 -12.99 4.97 7.62
N THR A 61 -12.33 5.52 8.65
CA THR A 61 -12.33 4.96 10.02
C THR A 61 -13.48 5.50 10.85
N SER A 62 -13.97 6.69 10.53
CA SER A 62 -15.16 7.32 11.13
C SER A 62 -16.29 7.38 10.10
N GLY A 63 -17.12 6.33 10.03
CA GLY A 63 -18.28 6.25 9.13
C GLY A 63 -19.37 7.33 9.31
N TRP A 64 -19.06 8.44 10.00
CA TRP A 64 -19.93 9.56 10.32
C TRP A 64 -19.56 10.86 9.60
N LEU A 65 -18.40 10.94 8.92
CA LEU A 65 -17.95 12.17 8.25
C LEU A 65 -18.15 12.20 6.72
N CYS A 66 -18.40 11.05 6.08
CA CYS A 66 -18.69 11.03 4.63
C CYS A 66 -20.16 11.35 4.27
N LEU A 67 -20.92 12.00 5.17
CA LEU A 67 -22.35 12.36 5.00
C LEU A 67 -22.66 13.84 5.28
N ILE A 68 -21.69 14.73 5.12
CA ILE A 68 -21.99 16.17 5.04
C ILE A 68 -21.79 16.59 3.57
N PRO A 69 -22.84 17.12 2.90
CA PRO A 69 -22.84 17.46 1.48
C PRO A 69 -21.89 18.62 1.13
#